data_AF-A0A6L4NAB5-F1
#
_entry.id   AF-A0A6L4NAB5-F1
#
_cell.length_a   1.000
_cell.length_b   1.000
_cell.length_c   1.000
_cell.angle_alpha   90.00
_cell.angle_beta   90.00
_cell.angle_gamma   90.00
#
_symmetry.space_group_name_H-M   'P 1'
#
loop_
_entity.id
_entity.type
_entity.pdbx_description
1 polymer ?
#
loop_
_entity_poly.entity_id
_entity_poly.type
_entity_poly.pdbx_seq_one_letter_code
_entity_poly.pdbx_strand_id
1 'polypeptide(L)'
;MGFLNSLFGGAPTKYDAQKFFDYAEKQKAKGNTVEALNYYAKVINHGDLGVKPFVPCIELCMEHDEWEKLLACIKVYRKRFPKESSGWIDKIEKETIEQLRRQGLLPTEVKEQQNPKELKICPSNPKTADFPKGKEKEQQKKPFVLTFPTNIKHPTLGERYDEYCASLPPFDFYEGDNEDKIPADADMEISDYLNRLADTLAYCRDVEKTQGFVAAEQYYLFLIGHHPWEPDAYDELLELYRNNGKNDAFEALRLYSIDHFSKRRECMERQLTALAEQQGMKEMATEAIRKGEKVSYFRGLFTLYDPFPCIEHWKRLMPIFSDSE
;
A
#
# COMPACT_ATOMS: atom_id res chain seq x y z
N MET A 1 -7.09 -27.98 24.18
CA MET A 1 -7.39 -28.03 22.72
C MET A 1 -7.87 -26.69 22.13
N GLY A 2 -8.29 -25.68 22.92
CA GLY A 2 -8.76 -24.38 22.40
C GLY A 2 -7.71 -23.26 22.24
N PHE A 3 -6.53 -23.39 22.85
CA PHE A 3 -5.49 -22.34 22.85
C PHE A 3 -4.53 -22.47 21.66
N LEU A 4 -4.30 -23.70 21.17
CA LEU A 4 -3.45 -23.95 19.98
C LEU A 4 -4.13 -23.53 18.67
N ASN A 5 -5.46 -23.49 18.63
CA ASN A 5 -6.21 -22.98 17.47
C ASN A 5 -6.23 -21.43 17.40
N SER A 6 -5.84 -20.69 18.45
CA SER A 6 -5.69 -19.23 18.35
C SER A 6 -4.27 -18.79 18.00
N LEU A 7 -3.26 -19.62 18.27
CA LEU A 7 -1.86 -19.39 17.89
C LEU A 7 -1.53 -19.87 16.47
N PHE A 8 -2.17 -20.94 16.00
CA PHE A 8 -2.07 -21.44 14.62
C PHE A 8 -3.36 -21.24 13.81
N GLY A 9 -4.31 -20.47 14.34
CA GLY A 9 -5.46 -19.97 13.59
C GLY A 9 -4.96 -18.94 12.61
N GLY A 10 -4.44 -19.42 11.47
CA GLY A 10 -3.62 -18.68 10.52
C GLY A 10 -3.96 -17.20 10.44
N ALA A 11 -2.94 -16.36 10.61
CA ALA A 11 -3.03 -15.00 10.13
C ALA A 11 -3.44 -15.07 8.65
N PRO A 12 -4.44 -14.29 8.23
CA PRO A 12 -4.85 -14.29 6.85
C PRO A 12 -3.66 -13.81 6.01
N THR A 13 -3.12 -14.70 5.20
CA THR A 13 -1.97 -14.52 4.31
C THR A 13 -2.28 -13.62 3.11
N LYS A 14 -3.41 -12.90 3.18
CA LYS A 14 -3.99 -11.97 2.23
C LYS A 14 -4.94 -11.08 3.06
N TYR A 15 -5.17 -9.82 2.68
CA TYR A 15 -6.20 -9.00 3.32
C TYR A 15 -7.53 -9.78 3.49
N ASP A 16 -7.85 -10.24 4.70
CA ASP A 16 -9.06 -11.02 4.98
C ASP A 16 -10.10 -10.10 5.58
N ALA A 17 -10.85 -9.51 4.66
CA ALA A 17 -11.94 -8.61 4.94
C ALA A 17 -12.92 -9.18 5.98
N GLN A 18 -13.13 -10.51 6.00
CA GLN A 18 -14.04 -11.16 6.94
C GLN A 18 -13.50 -11.15 8.36
N LYS A 19 -12.20 -11.43 8.57
CA LYS A 19 -11.58 -11.34 9.90
C LYS A 19 -11.57 -9.91 10.45
N PHE A 20 -11.25 -8.92 9.61
CA PHE A 20 -11.28 -7.52 10.02
C PHE A 20 -12.70 -7.04 10.32
N PHE A 21 -13.69 -7.50 9.55
CA PHE A 21 -15.10 -7.24 9.82
C PHE A 21 -15.57 -7.87 11.14
N ASP A 22 -15.24 -9.14 11.38
CA ASP A 22 -15.60 -9.84 12.62
C ASP A 22 -14.95 -9.18 13.85
N TYR A 23 -13.76 -8.58 13.69
CA TYR A 23 -13.13 -7.79 14.73
C TYR A 23 -13.86 -6.45 14.96
N ALA A 24 -14.22 -5.73 13.89
CA ALA A 24 -14.99 -4.49 14.00
C ALA A 24 -16.32 -4.71 14.73
N GLU A 25 -17.04 -5.79 14.43
CA GLU A 25 -18.28 -6.19 15.11
C GLU A 25 -18.05 -6.47 16.61
N LYS A 26 -16.95 -7.14 16.96
CA LYS A 26 -16.59 -7.37 18.37
C LYS A 26 -16.26 -6.07 19.11
N GLN A 27 -15.61 -5.11 18.46
CA GLN A 27 -15.30 -3.81 19.07
C GLN A 27 -16.55 -2.95 19.22
N LYS A 28 -17.46 -2.97 18.22
CA LYS A 28 -18.80 -2.36 18.32
C LYS A 28 -19.57 -2.92 19.51
N ALA A 29 -19.59 -4.25 19.69
CA ALA A 29 -20.26 -4.90 20.82
C ALA A 29 -19.66 -4.56 22.19
N LYS A 30 -18.38 -4.15 22.24
CA LYS A 30 -17.69 -3.69 23.46
C LYS A 30 -17.86 -2.19 23.73
N GLY A 31 -18.49 -1.43 22.84
CA GLY A 31 -18.61 0.02 22.91
C GLY A 31 -17.34 0.78 22.50
N ASN A 32 -16.36 0.11 21.88
CA ASN A 32 -15.12 0.72 21.40
C ASN A 32 -15.33 1.34 20.02
N THR A 33 -16.09 2.44 19.98
CA THR A 33 -16.57 3.08 18.74
C THR A 33 -15.45 3.48 17.78
N VAL A 34 -14.40 4.14 18.27
CA VAL A 34 -13.29 4.64 17.42
C VAL A 34 -12.57 3.48 16.74
N GLU A 35 -12.28 2.43 17.50
CA GLU A 35 -11.62 1.22 17.01
C GLU A 35 -12.50 0.47 16.00
N ALA A 36 -13.79 0.32 16.29
CA ALA A 36 -14.73 -0.29 15.37
C ALA A 36 -14.79 0.46 14.03
N LEU A 37 -14.90 1.79 14.05
CA LEU A 37 -14.92 2.64 12.85
C LEU A 37 -13.64 2.51 12.03
N ASN A 38 -12.47 2.49 12.67
CA ASN A 38 -11.19 2.33 11.98
C ASN A 38 -11.12 0.99 11.23
N TYR A 39 -11.59 -0.09 11.85
CA TYR A 39 -11.58 -1.42 11.23
C TYR A 39 -12.66 -1.58 10.15
N TYR A 40 -13.84 -0.98 10.31
CA TYR A 40 -14.81 -0.90 9.20
C TYR A 40 -14.23 -0.13 8.01
N ALA A 41 -13.55 0.99 8.24
CA ALA A 41 -12.91 1.77 7.17
C ALA A 41 -11.84 0.96 6.43
N LYS A 42 -11.02 0.18 7.15
CA LYS A 42 -10.09 -0.77 6.53
C LYS A 42 -10.82 -1.76 5.61
N VAL A 43 -11.89 -2.40 6.11
CA VAL A 43 -12.74 -3.35 5.35
C VAL A 43 -13.36 -2.70 4.11
N ILE A 44 -13.84 -1.48 4.23
CA ILE A 44 -14.45 -0.71 3.15
C ILE A 44 -13.42 -0.29 2.10
N ASN A 45 -12.19 0.06 2.48
CA ASN A 45 -11.18 0.54 1.55
C ASN A 45 -10.44 -0.59 0.84
N HIS A 46 -10.19 -1.71 1.53
CA HIS A 46 -9.30 -2.77 1.04
C HIS A 46 -10.00 -4.12 0.80
N GLY A 47 -11.24 -4.31 1.28
CA GLY A 47 -11.96 -5.58 1.21
C GLY A 47 -13.01 -5.67 0.12
N ASP A 48 -13.39 -6.90 -0.24
CA ASP A 48 -14.46 -7.24 -1.20
C ASP A 48 -15.60 -8.01 -0.51
N LEU A 49 -16.18 -7.45 0.56
CA LEU A 49 -17.37 -7.99 1.25
C LEU A 49 -18.70 -7.40 0.74
N GLY A 50 -18.69 -6.79 -0.44
CA GLY A 50 -19.85 -6.10 -0.98
C GLY A 50 -20.34 -4.96 -0.07
N VAL A 51 -21.66 -4.87 0.11
CA VAL A 51 -22.33 -3.82 0.91
C VAL A 51 -22.30 -4.08 2.42
N LYS A 52 -22.04 -5.32 2.84
CA LYS A 52 -22.09 -5.78 4.24
C LYS A 52 -21.36 -4.89 5.26
N PRO A 53 -20.13 -4.38 5.00
CA PRO A 53 -19.42 -3.53 5.96
C PRO A 53 -19.89 -2.07 6.00
N PHE A 54 -20.62 -1.61 4.98
CA PHE A 54 -21.07 -0.22 4.89
C PHE A 54 -22.21 0.08 5.85
N VAL A 55 -23.16 -0.85 6.01
CA VAL A 55 -24.32 -0.66 6.90
C VAL A 55 -23.93 -0.40 8.35
N PRO A 56 -23.15 -1.26 9.03
CA PRO A 56 -22.77 -1.03 10.42
C PRO A 56 -21.82 0.18 10.58
N CYS A 57 -21.02 0.50 9.56
CA CYS A 57 -20.18 1.69 9.56
C CYS A 57 -21.02 2.98 9.49
N ILE A 58 -22.05 3.02 8.64
CA ILE A 58 -22.95 4.16 8.47
C ILE A 58 -23.76 4.39 9.76
N GLU A 59 -24.35 3.32 10.31
CA GLU A 59 -25.08 3.37 11.58
C GLU A 59 -24.21 3.95 12.70
N LEU A 60 -23.01 3.41 12.87
CA LEU A 60 -22.10 3.83 13.93
C LEU A 60 -21.60 5.26 13.74
N CYS A 61 -21.42 5.73 12.50
CA CYS A 61 -21.08 7.13 12.26
C CYS A 61 -22.25 8.07 12.58
N MET A 62 -23.49 7.67 12.28
CA MET A 62 -24.68 8.47 12.59
C MET A 62 -24.98 8.52 14.09
N GLU A 63 -24.77 7.41 14.80
CA GLU A 63 -24.97 7.33 16.26
C GLU A 63 -23.98 8.20 17.06
N HIS A 64 -22.79 8.45 16.49
CA HIS A 64 -21.69 9.13 17.17
C HIS A 64 -21.28 10.46 16.53
N ASP A 65 -22.10 11.03 15.65
CA ASP A 65 -21.86 12.33 14.99
C ASP A 65 -20.53 12.39 14.20
N GLU A 66 -20.07 11.27 13.64
CA GLU A 66 -18.83 11.15 12.87
C GLU A 66 -19.07 11.48 11.38
N TRP A 67 -19.54 12.70 11.12
CA TRP A 67 -20.06 13.13 9.81
C TRP A 67 -19.04 13.14 8.67
N GLU A 68 -17.76 13.44 8.97
CA GLU A 68 -16.69 13.41 7.97
C GLU A 68 -16.36 11.97 7.52
N LYS A 69 -16.29 11.03 8.47
CA LYS A 69 -16.10 9.60 8.21
C LYS A 69 -17.30 9.01 7.47
N LEU A 70 -18.52 9.45 7.82
CA LEU A 70 -19.74 9.08 7.12
C LEU A 70 -19.69 9.53 5.64
N LEU A 71 -19.30 10.78 5.38
CA LEU A 71 -19.19 11.29 4.01
C LEU A 71 -18.12 10.53 3.20
N ALA A 72 -16.98 10.20 3.80
CA ALA A 72 -15.95 9.39 3.16
C ALA A 72 -16.47 7.98 2.83
N CYS A 73 -17.17 7.33 3.75
CA CYS A 73 -17.81 6.02 3.56
C CYS A 73 -18.81 6.04 2.39
N ILE A 74 -19.68 7.05 2.34
CA ILE A 74 -20.68 7.22 1.26
C ILE A 74 -20.01 7.42 -0.11
N LYS A 75 -18.92 8.21 -0.18
CA LYS A 75 -18.15 8.38 -1.43
C LYS A 75 -17.59 7.06 -1.95
N VAL A 76 -17.04 6.22 -1.06
CA VAL A 76 -16.53 4.89 -1.42
C VAL A 76 -17.67 3.98 -1.87
N TYR A 77 -18.82 4.03 -1.20
CA TYR A 77 -20.02 3.27 -1.58
C TYR A 77 -20.48 3.60 -3.01
N ARG A 78 -20.64 4.89 -3.33
CA ARG A 78 -21.06 5.34 -4.68
C ARG A 78 -20.09 4.94 -5.78
N LYS A 79 -18.79 5.01 -5.48
CA LYS A 79 -17.73 4.61 -6.42
C LYS A 79 -17.80 3.11 -6.73
N ARG A 80 -18.09 2.27 -5.74
CA ARG A 80 -18.16 0.81 -5.89
C ARG A 80 -19.50 0.31 -6.42
N PHE A 81 -20.60 0.98 -6.10
CA PHE A 81 -21.95 0.58 -6.46
C PHE A 81 -22.70 1.66 -7.28
N PRO A 82 -22.20 2.09 -8.45
CA PRO A 82 -22.77 3.21 -9.21
C PRO A 82 -24.16 2.92 -9.81
N LYS A 83 -24.56 1.64 -9.92
CA LYS A 83 -25.87 1.22 -10.45
C LYS A 83 -26.91 0.95 -9.35
N GLU A 84 -26.50 0.99 -8.09
CA GLU A 84 -27.38 0.73 -6.96
C GLU A 84 -28.09 2.03 -6.58
N SER A 85 -29.26 2.26 -7.19
CA SER A 85 -30.14 3.41 -6.90
C SER A 85 -30.93 3.17 -5.62
N SER A 86 -30.26 2.81 -4.55
CA SER A 86 -30.89 2.54 -3.27
C SER A 86 -31.18 3.89 -2.60
N GLY A 87 -32.40 4.40 -2.75
CA GLY A 87 -32.81 5.75 -2.30
C GLY A 87 -32.58 6.07 -0.82
N TRP A 88 -32.20 5.09 0.00
CA TRP A 88 -31.77 5.28 1.38
C TRP A 88 -30.39 5.96 1.48
N ILE A 89 -29.42 5.62 0.61
CA ILE A 89 -28.10 6.29 0.58
C ILE A 89 -28.23 7.74 0.12
N ASP A 90 -29.10 8.02 -0.86
CA ASP A 90 -29.39 9.41 -1.29
C ASP A 90 -29.93 10.26 -0.13
N LYS A 91 -30.73 9.67 0.75
CA LYS A 91 -31.29 10.34 1.92
C LYS A 91 -30.21 10.63 2.97
N ILE A 92 -29.38 9.63 3.30
CA ILE A 92 -28.28 9.75 4.28
C ILE A 92 -27.22 10.74 3.78
N GLU A 93 -26.88 10.71 2.49
CA GLU A 93 -25.91 11.63 1.88
C GLU A 93 -26.38 13.08 1.98
N LYS A 94 -27.65 13.36 1.65
CA LYS A 94 -28.24 14.69 1.80
C LYS A 94 -28.24 15.16 3.26
N GLU A 95 -28.59 14.29 4.19
CA GLU A 95 -28.59 14.59 5.62
C GLU A 95 -27.17 14.86 6.14
N THR A 96 -26.19 14.07 5.72
CA THR A 96 -24.77 14.24 6.07
C THR A 96 -24.23 15.57 5.56
N ILE A 97 -24.51 15.92 4.30
CA ILE A 97 -24.09 17.20 3.70
C ILE A 97 -24.73 18.39 4.43
N GLU A 98 -26.01 18.28 4.78
CA GLU A 98 -26.72 19.32 5.53
C GLU A 98 -26.13 19.50 6.95
N GLN A 99 -25.78 18.43 7.65
CA GLN A 99 -25.13 18.51 8.96
C GLN A 99 -23.72 19.10 8.89
N LEU A 100 -22.91 18.68 7.90
CA LEU A 100 -21.59 19.25 7.66
C LEU A 100 -21.65 20.75 7.31
N ARG A 101 -22.68 21.19 6.59
CA ARG A 101 -22.93 22.63 6.33
C ARG A 101 -23.31 23.37 7.62
N ARG A 102 -24.14 22.79 8.49
CA ARG A 102 -24.48 23.37 9.80
C ARG A 102 -23.28 23.48 10.73
N GLN A 103 -22.32 22.57 10.60
CA GLN A 103 -21.04 22.58 11.32
C GLN A 103 -19.99 23.50 10.68
N GLY A 104 -20.28 24.12 9.53
CA GLY A 104 -19.35 25.00 8.82
C GLY A 104 -18.20 24.29 8.10
N LEU A 105 -18.26 22.96 8.01
CA LEU A 105 -17.22 22.11 7.41
C LEU A 105 -17.36 21.97 5.88
N LEU A 106 -18.47 22.45 5.30
CA LEU A 106 -18.66 22.54 3.85
C LEU A 106 -19.15 23.95 3.45
N PRO A 107 -18.66 24.50 2.32
CA PRO A 107 -19.16 25.77 1.81
C PRO A 107 -20.65 25.66 1.45
N THR A 108 -21.43 26.68 1.83
CA THR A 108 -22.83 26.81 1.43
C THR A 108 -22.88 27.12 -0.06
N GLU A 109 -23.63 26.35 -0.84
CA GLU A 109 -23.75 26.57 -2.29
C GLU A 109 -24.42 27.92 -2.58
N VAL A 110 -23.61 28.92 -2.95
CA VAL A 110 -24.08 30.09 -3.70
C VAL A 110 -24.16 29.67 -5.17
N LYS A 111 -25.38 29.56 -5.70
CA LYS A 111 -25.60 29.41 -7.14
C LYS A 111 -25.15 30.69 -7.84
N GLU A 112 -24.04 30.64 -8.58
CA GLU A 112 -23.74 31.66 -9.58
C GLU A 112 -23.53 31.03 -10.96
N GLN A 113 -24.48 31.36 -11.84
CA GLN A 113 -24.41 31.22 -13.28
C GLN A 113 -23.30 32.14 -13.82
N GLN A 114 -22.49 31.69 -14.78
CA GLN A 114 -22.41 32.27 -16.13
C GLN A 114 -21.23 31.72 -16.96
N ASN A 115 -21.63 31.05 -18.05
CA ASN A 115 -21.09 31.00 -19.42
C ASN A 115 -19.60 30.70 -19.75
N PRO A 116 -19.34 29.75 -20.67
CA PRO A 116 -18.01 29.47 -21.21
C PRO A 116 -17.63 30.42 -22.35
N LYS A 117 -16.41 30.95 -22.34
CA LYS A 117 -15.81 31.62 -23.51
C LYS A 117 -14.99 30.63 -24.34
N GLU A 118 -15.38 30.54 -25.61
CA GLU A 118 -14.73 29.81 -26.70
C GLU A 118 -13.25 30.16 -26.86
N LEU A 119 -12.43 29.17 -27.24
CA LEU A 119 -11.19 29.37 -27.99
C LEU A 119 -11.06 28.28 -29.06
N LYS A 120 -10.60 28.73 -30.22
CA LYS A 120 -10.88 28.19 -31.56
C LYS A 120 -9.99 27.00 -31.96
N ILE A 121 -10.54 26.24 -32.90
CA ILE A 121 -10.02 25.03 -33.56
C ILE A 121 -9.12 25.39 -34.78
N CYS A 122 -7.95 24.73 -34.86
CA CYS A 122 -7.15 24.24 -36.03
C CYS A 122 -6.45 25.22 -37.01
N PRO A 123 -5.45 24.78 -37.86
CA PRO A 123 -5.16 23.39 -38.30
C PRO A 123 -3.68 22.92 -38.47
N SER A 124 -3.56 21.58 -38.51
CA SER A 124 -2.79 20.66 -39.38
C SER A 124 -1.37 20.96 -39.93
N ASN A 125 -0.46 20.00 -39.67
CA ASN A 125 0.79 19.60 -40.39
C ASN A 125 0.60 19.42 -41.93
N PRO A 126 1.64 19.22 -42.81
CA PRO A 126 2.88 18.42 -42.59
C PRO A 126 4.16 18.86 -43.35
N LYS A 127 5.31 18.18 -43.12
CA LYS A 127 6.27 17.80 -44.19
C LYS A 127 7.34 16.79 -43.73
N THR A 128 7.42 15.72 -44.50
CA THR A 128 8.36 14.60 -44.55
C THR A 128 9.76 15.03 -45.05
N ALA A 129 10.84 14.45 -44.51
CA ALA A 129 12.11 14.29 -45.23
C ALA A 129 13.01 13.21 -44.58
N ASP A 130 13.11 12.10 -45.32
CA ASP A 130 14.09 11.01 -45.44
C ASP A 130 15.34 10.88 -44.54
N PHE A 131 15.55 9.63 -44.14
CA PHE A 131 16.75 9.02 -43.55
C PHE A 131 17.99 9.05 -44.47
N PRO A 132 19.19 8.95 -43.89
CA PRO A 132 20.21 8.07 -44.44
C PRO A 132 20.58 6.93 -43.47
N LYS A 133 20.56 5.72 -44.02
CA LYS A 133 21.12 4.47 -43.47
C LYS A 133 22.58 4.65 -43.05
N GLY A 134 22.87 4.43 -41.78
CA GLY A 134 24.21 4.37 -41.21
C GLY A 134 24.39 3.11 -40.36
N LYS A 135 25.03 2.11 -40.96
CA LYS A 135 25.64 0.89 -40.41
C LYS A 135 25.63 0.74 -38.88
N GLU A 136 24.88 -0.26 -38.38
CA GLU A 136 25.04 -0.79 -37.02
C GLU A 136 26.46 -1.31 -36.84
N LYS A 137 27.23 -0.60 -36.03
CA LYS A 137 28.35 -1.20 -35.31
C LYS A 137 27.76 -1.72 -34.01
N GLU A 138 27.85 -3.02 -33.82
CA GLU A 138 27.60 -3.73 -32.56
C GLU A 138 28.52 -3.14 -31.49
N GLN A 139 28.06 -2.04 -30.88
CA GLN A 139 28.66 -1.49 -29.67
C GLN A 139 28.31 -2.47 -28.56
N GLN A 140 29.33 -3.10 -27.96
CA GLN A 140 29.18 -3.74 -26.66
C GLN A 140 28.49 -2.74 -25.73
N LYS A 141 27.18 -2.93 -25.50
CA LYS A 141 26.39 -2.07 -24.63
C LYS A 141 27.02 -2.13 -23.24
N LYS A 142 27.47 -0.98 -22.74
CA LYS A 142 27.81 -0.83 -21.32
C LYS A 142 26.61 -1.30 -20.49
N PRO A 143 26.80 -2.07 -19.41
CA PRO A 143 25.71 -2.42 -18.51
C PRO A 143 25.01 -1.13 -18.05
N PHE A 144 23.69 -1.09 -18.17
CA PHE A 144 22.92 0.00 -17.59
C PHE A 144 23.06 -0.06 -16.06
N VAL A 145 23.40 1.07 -15.45
CA VAL A 145 23.54 1.19 -14.00
C VAL A 145 22.29 1.87 -13.48
N LEU A 146 21.55 1.18 -12.61
CA LEU A 146 20.44 1.79 -11.88
C LEU A 146 20.98 2.88 -10.97
N THR A 147 20.47 4.10 -11.10
CA THR A 147 20.88 5.25 -10.29
C THR A 147 19.68 5.86 -9.62
N PHE A 148 19.80 6.14 -8.32
CA PHE A 148 18.79 6.84 -7.54
C PHE A 148 19.09 8.34 -7.43
N PRO A 149 18.08 9.18 -7.20
CA PRO A 149 18.26 10.61 -6.95
C PRO A 149 19.27 10.90 -5.83
N THR A 150 20.18 11.86 -6.05
CA THR A 150 21.25 12.21 -5.10
C THR A 150 20.78 12.99 -3.87
N ASN A 151 19.52 13.43 -3.86
CA ASN A 151 18.92 14.21 -2.77
C ASN A 151 18.31 13.33 -1.65
N ILE A 152 18.39 12.00 -1.78
CA ILE A 152 17.94 11.07 -0.74
C ILE A 152 18.87 11.21 0.47
N LYS A 153 18.30 11.55 1.62
CA LYS A 153 19.02 11.71 2.88
C LYS A 153 18.96 10.42 3.69
N HIS A 154 20.08 10.07 4.31
CA HIS A 154 20.16 9.01 5.32
C HIS A 154 19.92 9.55 6.74
N PRO A 155 19.29 8.78 7.64
CA PRO A 155 18.65 7.50 7.34
C PRO A 155 17.43 7.70 6.43
N THR A 156 17.27 6.78 5.46
CA THR A 156 16.12 6.76 4.54
C THR A 156 14.83 6.56 5.33
N LEU A 157 13.68 6.66 4.66
CA LEU A 157 12.41 6.41 5.34
C LEU A 157 12.37 4.94 5.78
N GLY A 158 12.77 4.00 4.89
CA GLY A 158 12.87 2.59 5.21
C GLY A 158 13.82 2.26 6.35
N GLU A 159 14.99 2.91 6.38
CA GLU A 159 15.94 2.73 7.49
C GLU A 159 15.35 3.18 8.83
N ARG A 160 14.62 4.31 8.86
CA ARG A 160 13.95 4.77 10.09
C ARG A 160 12.86 3.82 10.55
N TYR A 161 12.10 3.24 9.62
CA TYR A 161 11.09 2.23 9.94
C TYR A 161 11.72 0.98 10.52
N ASP A 162 12.76 0.45 9.87
CA ASP A 162 13.48 -0.73 10.33
C ASP A 162 14.11 -0.48 11.71
N GLU A 163 14.70 0.70 11.94
CA GLU A 163 15.23 1.14 13.24
C GLU A 163 14.14 1.26 14.32
N TYR A 164 12.99 1.85 13.98
CA TYR A 164 11.87 1.99 14.90
C TYR A 164 11.33 0.62 15.31
N CYS A 165 11.05 -0.27 14.35
CA CYS A 165 10.60 -1.64 14.61
C CYS A 165 11.61 -2.42 15.48
N ALA A 166 12.91 -2.24 15.26
CA ALA A 166 13.96 -2.88 16.07
C ALA A 166 14.06 -2.30 17.50
N SER A 167 13.59 -1.08 17.74
CA SER A 167 13.58 -0.44 19.06
C SER A 167 12.44 -0.92 19.95
N LEU A 168 11.40 -1.54 19.37
CA LEU A 168 10.27 -2.07 20.11
C LEU A 168 10.69 -3.29 20.95
N PRO A 169 9.98 -3.59 22.05
CA PRO A 169 10.30 -4.72 22.92
C PRO A 169 10.39 -6.05 22.15
N PRO A 170 11.11 -7.05 22.68
CA PRO A 170 11.14 -8.38 22.08
C PRO A 170 9.73 -8.97 21.95
N PHE A 171 9.44 -9.58 20.80
CA PHE A 171 8.17 -10.26 20.53
C PHE A 171 7.96 -11.42 21.52
N ASP A 172 6.88 -11.40 22.31
CA ASP A 172 6.58 -12.45 23.29
C ASP A 172 5.72 -13.57 22.69
N PHE A 173 6.28 -14.78 22.59
CA PHE A 173 5.60 -15.96 22.08
C PHE A 173 4.62 -16.60 23.10
N TYR A 174 4.70 -16.26 24.39
CA TYR A 174 4.00 -16.98 25.46
C TYR A 174 2.82 -16.23 26.05
N GLU A 175 3.03 -15.00 26.52
CA GLU A 175 2.05 -14.38 27.44
C GLU A 175 1.14 -13.35 26.74
N GLY A 176 1.56 -12.75 25.62
CA GLY A 176 0.82 -11.63 25.03
C GLY A 176 0.70 -10.40 25.96
N ASP A 177 1.27 -10.48 27.18
CA ASP A 177 1.15 -9.52 28.30
C ASP A 177 2.23 -8.43 28.26
N ASN A 178 3.05 -8.37 27.21
CA ASN A 178 3.97 -7.25 26.99
C ASN A 178 3.32 -6.06 26.27
N GLU A 179 1.99 -6.04 26.13
CA GLU A 179 1.23 -4.91 25.58
C GLU A 179 1.58 -3.62 26.33
N ASP A 180 1.70 -3.70 27.66
CA ASP A 180 2.05 -2.56 28.54
C ASP A 180 3.46 -1.99 28.27
N LYS A 181 4.34 -2.75 27.61
CA LYS A 181 5.71 -2.33 27.28
C LYS A 181 5.81 -1.69 25.90
N ILE A 182 4.78 -1.85 25.06
CA ILE A 182 4.74 -1.23 23.74
C ILE A 182 4.39 0.25 23.93
N PRO A 183 5.17 1.20 23.36
CA PRO A 183 4.81 2.61 23.40
C PRO A 183 3.40 2.83 22.86
N ALA A 184 2.60 3.64 23.56
CA ALA A 184 1.19 3.89 23.21
C ALA A 184 1.02 4.55 21.83
N ASP A 185 2.07 5.20 21.34
CA ASP A 185 2.18 5.84 20.04
C ASP A 185 2.78 4.93 18.95
N ALA A 186 3.12 3.67 19.23
CA ALA A 186 3.76 2.81 18.25
C ALA A 186 2.92 2.54 17.00
N ASP A 187 1.60 2.36 17.17
CA ASP A 187 0.65 2.26 16.07
C ASP A 187 0.66 3.51 15.19
N MET A 188 0.75 4.69 15.82
CA MET A 188 0.75 5.98 15.13
C MET A 188 2.06 6.19 14.36
N GLU A 189 3.21 5.91 14.96
CA GLU A 189 4.53 6.04 14.31
C GLU A 189 4.67 5.10 13.11
N ILE A 190 4.28 3.83 13.28
CA ILE A 190 4.27 2.85 12.18
C ILE A 190 3.28 3.28 11.08
N SER A 191 2.10 3.75 11.45
CA SER A 191 1.09 4.20 10.48
C SER A 191 1.53 5.45 9.74
N ASP A 192 2.15 6.43 10.40
CA ASP A 192 2.68 7.65 9.75
C ASP A 192 3.73 7.28 8.70
N TYR A 193 4.63 6.35 9.01
CA TYR A 193 5.59 5.86 8.02
C TYR A 193 4.91 5.19 6.82
N LEU A 194 4.00 4.23 7.07
CA LEU A 194 3.33 3.49 5.99
C LEU A 194 2.47 4.42 5.13
N ASN A 195 1.77 5.38 5.74
CA ASN A 195 0.97 6.37 5.03
C ASN A 195 1.84 7.27 4.14
N ARG A 196 3.00 7.73 4.61
CA ARG A 196 3.92 8.53 3.78
C ARG A 196 4.40 7.76 2.55
N LEU A 197 4.67 6.47 2.68
CA LEU A 197 5.02 5.63 1.53
C LEU A 197 3.84 5.47 0.58
N ALA A 198 2.65 5.17 1.11
CA ALA A 198 1.44 5.01 0.32
C ALA A 198 1.04 6.29 -0.43
N ASP A 199 1.15 7.45 0.21
CA ASP A 199 0.90 8.76 -0.39
C ASP A 199 1.92 9.06 -1.51
N THR A 200 3.20 8.72 -1.28
CA THR A 200 4.24 8.89 -2.30
C THR A 200 3.99 7.97 -3.51
N LEU A 201 3.57 6.72 -3.27
CA LEU A 201 3.19 5.79 -4.34
C LEU A 201 1.96 6.29 -5.12
N ALA A 202 0.93 6.78 -4.41
CA ALA A 202 -0.24 7.37 -5.03
C ALA A 202 0.12 8.58 -5.89
N TYR A 203 1.06 9.40 -5.44
CA TYR A 203 1.60 10.51 -6.22
C TYR A 203 2.36 10.04 -7.48
N CYS A 204 3.17 8.97 -7.40
CA CYS A 204 3.84 8.39 -8.56
C CYS A 204 2.82 7.99 -9.66
N ARG A 205 1.74 7.32 -9.25
CA ARG A 205 0.63 6.91 -10.13
C ARG A 205 -0.13 8.10 -10.73
N ASP A 206 -0.25 9.21 -10.00
CA ASP A 206 -0.89 10.43 -10.52
C ASP A 206 0.00 11.14 -11.55
N VAL A 207 1.30 11.24 -11.29
CA VAL A 207 2.28 11.79 -12.24
C VAL A 207 2.34 10.95 -13.52
N GLU A 208 2.28 9.62 -13.40
CA GLU A 208 2.22 8.74 -14.57
C GLU A 208 1.03 9.07 -15.47
N LYS A 209 -0.16 9.26 -14.88
CA LYS A 209 -1.39 9.57 -15.62
C LYS A 209 -1.38 10.98 -16.23
N THR A 210 -0.80 11.95 -15.53
CA THR A 210 -0.90 13.37 -15.90
C THR A 210 0.27 13.86 -16.74
N GLN A 211 1.47 13.32 -16.50
CA GLN A 211 2.74 13.80 -17.08
C GLN A 211 3.49 12.70 -17.86
N GLY A 212 3.04 11.44 -17.75
CA GLY A 212 3.59 10.32 -18.49
C GLY A 212 4.79 9.65 -17.83
N PHE A 213 5.23 8.57 -18.45
CA PHE A 213 6.23 7.63 -17.92
C PHE A 213 7.56 8.29 -17.50
N VAL A 214 8.12 9.19 -18.32
CA VAL A 214 9.44 9.80 -18.06
C VAL A 214 9.44 10.61 -16.76
N ALA A 215 8.34 11.31 -16.47
CA ALA A 215 8.21 12.06 -15.23
C ALA A 215 7.99 11.11 -14.04
N ALA A 216 7.12 10.11 -14.21
CA ALA A 216 6.80 9.14 -13.15
C ALA A 216 8.02 8.31 -12.73
N GLU A 217 8.87 7.91 -13.67
CA GLU A 217 10.10 7.15 -13.43
C GLU A 217 10.96 7.80 -12.34
N GLN A 218 11.14 9.12 -12.39
CA GLN A 218 11.95 9.85 -11.40
C GLN A 218 11.38 9.75 -9.98
N TYR A 219 10.04 9.78 -9.85
CA TYR A 219 9.38 9.65 -8.55
C TYR A 219 9.37 8.22 -8.04
N TYR A 220 9.21 7.21 -8.92
CA TYR A 220 9.35 5.82 -8.52
C TYR A 220 10.80 5.52 -8.06
N LEU A 221 11.81 5.99 -8.78
CA LEU A 221 13.21 5.84 -8.37
C LEU A 221 13.49 6.58 -7.04
N PHE A 222 12.90 7.75 -6.84
CA PHE A 222 12.98 8.45 -5.55
C PHE A 222 12.38 7.60 -4.42
N LEU A 223 11.16 7.09 -4.61
CA LEU A 223 10.48 6.24 -3.63
C LEU A 223 11.30 4.97 -3.35
N ILE A 224 11.73 4.24 -4.38
CA ILE A 224 12.54 3.03 -4.24
C ILE A 224 13.85 3.30 -3.52
N GLY A 225 14.51 4.43 -3.80
CA GLY A 225 15.72 4.83 -3.10
C GLY A 225 15.51 5.16 -1.62
N HIS A 226 14.27 5.39 -1.18
CA HIS A 226 13.91 5.43 0.24
C HIS A 226 13.72 4.04 0.89
N HIS A 227 13.98 2.96 0.14
CA HIS A 227 13.92 1.57 0.57
C HIS A 227 12.59 1.16 1.21
N PRO A 228 11.44 1.41 0.54
CA PRO A 228 10.14 1.15 1.09
C PRO A 228 10.01 -0.32 1.48
N TRP A 229 9.18 -0.54 2.49
CA TRP A 229 8.92 -1.88 2.98
C TRP A 229 8.23 -2.75 1.92
N GLU A 230 7.26 -2.17 1.21
CA GLU A 230 6.37 -2.87 0.29
C GLU A 230 6.98 -3.01 -1.12
N PRO A 231 6.70 -4.12 -1.82
CA PRO A 231 7.22 -4.36 -3.16
C PRO A 231 6.50 -3.55 -4.26
N ASP A 232 5.35 -2.95 -3.97
CA ASP A 232 4.44 -2.33 -4.95
C ASP A 232 5.14 -1.32 -5.88
N ALA A 233 5.97 -0.43 -5.32
CA ALA A 233 6.71 0.56 -6.11
C ALA A 233 7.69 -0.09 -7.10
N TYR A 234 8.28 -1.24 -6.73
CA TYR A 234 9.19 -1.99 -7.58
C TYR A 234 8.43 -2.73 -8.67
N ASP A 235 7.31 -3.37 -8.33
CA ASP A 235 6.43 -4.06 -9.28
C ASP A 235 5.91 -3.10 -10.36
N GLU A 236 5.41 -1.94 -9.95
CA GLU A 236 4.87 -0.93 -10.86
C GLU A 236 5.95 -0.36 -11.78
N LEU A 237 7.14 -0.03 -11.26
CA LEU A 237 8.21 0.48 -12.11
C LEU A 237 8.76 -0.60 -13.06
N LEU A 238 8.82 -1.87 -12.63
CA LEU A 238 9.18 -3.00 -13.50
C LEU A 238 8.16 -3.16 -14.64
N GLU A 239 6.87 -3.06 -14.35
CA GLU A 239 5.81 -3.10 -15.36
C GLU A 239 5.92 -1.92 -16.33
N LEU A 240 6.16 -0.71 -15.83
CA LEU A 240 6.37 0.47 -16.66
C LEU A 240 7.58 0.31 -17.57
N TYR A 241 8.71 -0.18 -17.06
CA TYR A 241 9.87 -0.45 -17.90
C TYR A 241 9.60 -1.49 -18.98
N ARG A 242 8.88 -2.55 -18.64
CA ARG A 242 8.46 -3.57 -19.62
C ARG A 242 7.57 -2.97 -20.70
N ASN A 243 6.54 -2.21 -20.32
CA ASN A 243 5.55 -1.65 -21.24
C ASN A 243 6.14 -0.57 -22.17
N ASN A 244 7.23 0.08 -21.75
CA ASN A 244 7.93 1.11 -22.52
C ASN A 244 9.19 0.59 -23.24
N GLY A 245 9.44 -0.73 -23.27
CA GLY A 245 10.58 -1.34 -23.94
C GLY A 245 11.95 -0.97 -23.34
N LYS A 246 11.99 -0.58 -22.06
CA LYS A 246 13.19 -0.19 -21.33
C LYS A 246 13.92 -1.40 -20.76
N ASN A 247 14.29 -2.34 -21.62
CA ASN A 247 14.83 -3.65 -21.21
C ASN A 247 16.09 -3.57 -20.33
N ASP A 248 17.00 -2.64 -20.63
CA ASP A 248 18.24 -2.50 -19.84
C ASP A 248 17.95 -1.97 -18.41
N ALA A 249 17.01 -1.01 -18.28
CA ALA A 249 16.58 -0.48 -16.98
C ALA A 249 15.71 -1.49 -16.21
N PHE A 250 14.86 -2.23 -16.93
CA PHE A 250 14.10 -3.35 -16.40
C PHE A 250 15.01 -4.38 -15.75
N GLU A 251 16.04 -4.85 -16.46
CA GLU A 251 16.97 -5.86 -15.94
C GLU A 251 17.71 -5.35 -14.71
N ALA A 252 18.21 -4.10 -14.76
CA ALA A 252 18.93 -3.50 -13.65
C ALA A 252 18.03 -3.37 -12.40
N LEU A 253 16.80 -2.87 -12.57
CA LEU A 253 15.83 -2.80 -11.47
C LEU A 253 15.46 -4.19 -10.96
N ARG A 254 15.21 -5.16 -11.83
CA ARG A 254 14.82 -6.52 -11.42
C ARG A 254 15.90 -7.17 -10.56
N LEU A 255 17.16 -7.09 -10.99
CA LEU A 255 18.30 -7.63 -10.24
C LEU A 255 18.49 -6.90 -8.91
N TYR A 256 18.34 -5.57 -8.90
CA TYR A 256 18.38 -4.77 -7.69
C TYR A 256 17.29 -5.19 -6.69
N SER A 257 16.03 -5.30 -7.14
CA SER A 257 14.90 -5.70 -6.29
C SER A 257 15.11 -7.10 -5.70
N ILE A 258 15.57 -8.06 -6.49
CA ILE A 258 15.86 -9.42 -6.02
C ILE A 258 16.93 -9.39 -4.92
N ASP A 259 18.04 -8.69 -5.12
CA ASP A 259 19.12 -8.59 -4.14
C ASP A 259 18.65 -7.89 -2.85
N HIS A 260 17.99 -6.75 -2.98
CA HIS A 260 17.47 -5.96 -1.86
C HIS A 260 16.53 -6.77 -0.97
N PHE A 261 15.49 -7.37 -1.55
CA PHE A 261 14.51 -8.14 -0.78
C PHE A 261 15.06 -9.49 -0.28
N SER A 262 16.03 -10.10 -0.98
CA SER A 262 16.70 -11.31 -0.48
C SER A 262 17.51 -11.00 0.78
N LYS A 263 18.32 -9.93 0.77
CA LYS A 263 19.08 -9.49 1.95
C LYS A 263 18.18 -9.13 3.12
N ARG A 264 17.07 -8.44 2.83
CA ARG A 264 16.06 -8.10 3.84
C ARG A 264 15.46 -9.37 4.46
N ARG A 265 15.01 -10.33 3.65
CA ARG A 265 14.53 -11.64 4.12
C ARG A 265 15.54 -12.34 5.03
N GLU A 266 16.78 -12.45 4.60
CA GLU A 266 17.87 -13.08 5.38
C GLU A 266 18.13 -12.38 6.72
N CYS A 267 17.98 -11.05 6.77
CA CYS A 267 18.10 -10.29 8.01
C CYS A 267 16.96 -10.64 8.98
N MET A 268 15.74 -10.74 8.47
CA MET A 268 14.54 -11.02 9.26
C MET A 268 14.51 -12.46 9.75
N GLU A 269 14.94 -13.42 8.92
CA GLU A 269 15.12 -14.82 9.34
C GLU A 269 16.06 -14.92 10.55
N ARG A 270 17.19 -14.20 10.49
CA ARG A 270 18.16 -14.16 11.60
C ARG A 270 17.56 -13.52 12.85
N GLN A 271 16.86 -12.40 12.71
CA GLN A 271 16.22 -11.72 13.83
C GLN A 271 15.13 -12.59 14.48
N LEU A 272 14.23 -13.16 13.67
CA LEU A 272 13.18 -14.06 14.15
C LEU A 272 13.77 -15.28 14.85
N THR A 273 14.82 -15.90 14.28
CA THR A 273 15.48 -17.06 14.88
C THR A 273 16.12 -16.70 16.21
N ALA A 274 16.84 -15.58 16.30
CA ALA A 274 17.47 -15.13 17.54
C ALA A 274 16.44 -14.84 18.64
N LEU A 275 15.32 -14.18 18.30
CA LEU A 275 14.22 -13.93 19.23
C LEU A 275 13.56 -15.24 19.71
N ALA A 276 13.31 -16.16 18.79
CA ALA A 276 12.72 -17.46 19.11
C ALA A 276 13.66 -18.31 19.98
N GLU A 277 14.97 -18.27 19.74
CA GLU A 277 15.97 -18.95 20.58
C GLU A 277 15.98 -18.43 22.02
N GLN A 278 15.93 -17.11 22.21
CA GLN A 278 15.88 -16.50 23.54
C GLN A 278 14.66 -16.94 24.36
N GLN A 279 13.59 -17.34 23.68
CA GLN A 279 12.34 -17.78 24.30
C GLN A 279 12.15 -19.31 24.28
N GLY A 280 13.12 -20.07 23.76
CA GLY A 280 12.98 -21.54 23.67
C GLY A 280 11.95 -22.03 22.64
N MET A 281 11.67 -21.22 21.61
CA MET A 281 10.66 -21.44 20.56
C MET A 281 11.27 -21.59 19.16
N LYS A 282 12.55 -21.99 19.08
CA LYS A 282 13.31 -22.09 17.84
C LYS A 282 12.63 -22.97 16.79
N GLU A 283 12.02 -24.09 17.20
CA GLU A 283 11.33 -25.01 16.30
C GLU A 283 10.13 -24.35 15.62
N MET A 284 9.39 -23.48 16.32
CA MET A 284 8.25 -22.77 15.73
C MET A 284 8.70 -21.77 14.66
N ALA A 285 9.73 -20.97 14.95
CA ALA A 285 10.30 -20.06 13.97
C ALA A 285 10.85 -20.81 12.75
N THR A 286 11.57 -21.91 12.98
CA THR A 286 12.11 -22.76 11.90
C THR A 286 11.00 -23.31 11.02
N GLU A 287 9.91 -23.78 11.61
CA GLU A 287 8.77 -24.32 10.85
C GLU A 287 8.03 -23.24 10.05
N ALA A 288 7.82 -22.05 10.62
CA ALA A 288 7.21 -20.93 9.92
C ALA A 288 8.05 -20.49 8.71
N ILE A 289 9.38 -20.35 8.89
CA ILE A 289 10.32 -20.02 7.81
C ILE A 289 10.26 -21.11 6.73
N ARG A 290 10.32 -22.39 7.10
CA ARG A 290 10.28 -23.53 6.17
C ARG A 290 9.00 -23.58 5.35
N LYS A 291 7.86 -23.21 5.94
CA LYS A 291 6.57 -23.13 5.26
C LYS A 291 6.39 -21.87 4.41
N GLY A 292 7.30 -20.90 4.51
CA GLY A 292 7.13 -19.59 3.89
C GLY A 292 5.95 -18.83 4.51
N GLU A 293 5.75 -18.94 5.82
CA GLU A 293 4.71 -18.23 6.55
C GLU A 293 5.22 -16.87 7.01
N LYS A 294 4.40 -15.84 6.79
CA LYS A 294 4.65 -14.50 7.32
C LYS A 294 4.42 -14.51 8.83
N VAL A 295 5.33 -13.92 9.59
CA VAL A 295 5.22 -13.78 11.05
C VAL A 295 5.03 -12.30 11.37
N SER A 296 3.97 -12.00 12.10
CA SER A 296 3.67 -10.63 12.52
C SER A 296 4.13 -10.40 13.95
N TYR A 297 4.69 -9.22 14.19
CA TYR A 297 4.89 -8.69 15.53
C TYR A 297 3.53 -8.28 16.12
N PHE A 298 3.36 -8.54 17.42
CA PHE A 298 2.23 -8.19 18.29
C PHE A 298 0.91 -7.81 17.60
N ARG A 299 -0.09 -8.70 17.61
CA ARG A 299 -1.43 -8.48 17.00
C ARG A 299 -1.44 -7.93 15.56
N GLY A 300 -0.31 -7.94 14.84
CA GLY A 300 -0.21 -7.40 13.49
C GLY A 300 0.34 -5.98 13.39
N LEU A 301 0.93 -5.43 14.46
CA LEU A 301 1.50 -4.07 14.49
C LEU A 301 2.51 -3.85 13.35
N PHE A 302 3.42 -4.80 13.16
CA PHE A 302 4.27 -4.85 11.98
C PHE A 302 4.64 -6.28 11.61
N THR A 303 5.37 -6.45 10.51
CA THR A 303 5.81 -7.78 10.05
C THR A 303 7.22 -8.09 10.58
N LEU A 304 7.34 -9.14 11.39
CA LEU A 304 8.62 -9.60 11.94
C LEU A 304 9.41 -10.44 10.93
N TYR A 305 8.71 -11.22 10.10
CA TYR A 305 9.30 -11.98 9.01
C TYR A 305 8.34 -12.04 7.83
N ASP A 306 8.87 -11.80 6.63
CA ASP A 306 8.15 -11.97 5.37
C ASP A 306 9.01 -12.82 4.42
N PRO A 307 8.46 -13.89 3.82
CA PRO A 307 9.20 -14.69 2.84
C PRO A 307 9.44 -13.97 1.50
N PHE A 308 8.76 -12.83 1.25
CA PHE A 308 8.82 -12.04 0.02
C PHE A 308 8.64 -12.90 -1.25
N PRO A 309 7.44 -13.45 -1.49
CA PRO A 309 7.18 -14.29 -2.67
C PRO A 309 7.40 -13.54 -4.00
N CYS A 310 7.39 -12.20 -3.98
CA CYS A 310 7.75 -11.35 -5.11
C CYS A 310 9.16 -11.64 -5.65
N ILE A 311 10.11 -12.09 -4.83
CA ILE A 311 11.46 -12.48 -5.27
C ILE A 311 11.40 -13.58 -6.33
N GLU A 312 10.60 -14.62 -6.09
CA GLU A 312 10.44 -15.73 -7.03
C GLU A 312 9.65 -15.32 -8.28
N HIS A 313 8.72 -14.38 -8.14
CA HIS A 313 8.05 -13.77 -9.27
C HIS A 313 9.06 -13.03 -10.17
N TRP A 314 9.85 -12.13 -9.59
CA TRP A 314 10.87 -11.35 -10.31
C TRP A 314 11.94 -12.22 -10.96
N LYS A 315 12.36 -13.34 -10.36
CA LYS A 315 13.29 -14.28 -11.01
C LYS A 315 12.75 -14.88 -12.30
N ARG A 316 11.43 -15.03 -12.42
CA ARG A 316 10.76 -15.59 -13.62
C ARG A 316 10.39 -14.53 -14.63
N LEU A 317 10.40 -13.25 -14.25
CA LEU A 317 10.06 -12.16 -15.13
C LEU A 317 11.16 -11.93 -16.18
N MET A 318 10.77 -12.02 -17.45
CA MET A 318 11.64 -11.72 -18.58
C MET A 318 11.36 -10.30 -19.13
N PRO A 319 12.37 -9.61 -19.69
CA PRO A 319 12.13 -8.42 -20.51
C PRO A 319 11.38 -8.80 -21.79
N ILE A 320 10.62 -7.86 -22.36
CA ILE A 320 10.04 -8.04 -23.69
C ILE A 320 11.13 -7.66 -24.69
N PHE A 321 11.81 -8.64 -25.25
CA PHE A 321 12.56 -8.41 -26.48
C PHE A 321 11.54 -8.30 -27.61
N SER A 322 11.36 -7.10 -28.16
CA SER A 322 10.73 -7.01 -29.47
C SER A 322 11.64 -7.70 -30.46
N ASP A 323 11.22 -8.86 -30.96
CA ASP A 323 11.78 -9.40 -32.18
C ASP A 323 11.56 -8.34 -33.26
N SER A 324 12.63 -7.66 -33.63
CA SER A 324 12.64 -6.73 -34.74
C SER A 324 12.46 -7.56 -36.02
N GLU A 325 11.23 -7.63 -36.52
CA GLU A 325 10.93 -8.02 -37.92
C GLU A 325 11.18 -6.86 -38.89
#